data_AF-A0A903VMV0-F1
#
_entry.id   AF-A0A903VMV0-F1
#
_cell.length_a   1.000
_cell.length_b   1.000
_cell.length_c   1.000
_cell.angle_alpha   90.00
_cell.angle_beta   90.00
_cell.angle_gamma   90.00
#
_symmetry.space_group_name_H-M   'P 1'
#
loop_
_entity.id
_entity.type
_entity.pdbx_description
1 polymer ?
#
loop_
_entity_poly.entity_id
_entity_poly.type
_entity_poly.pdbx_seq_one_letter_code
_entity_poly.pdbx_strand_id
1 'polypeptide(L)'
;MKFPTVILVLLVLSKSVVTTNYDLITATSNLIEHLQLPVQVTVLSCWSESEKLQFWSGLNSFTSVRFFTENQVNLPWNDRNQHQNLLVIDAGCSKSKNLLRSAGQLLYYRVKWIIINNKTSKCEQFLKFFDNLQVLISSEVYYICEENGVQGFAIKQVYRLSLTTELIEETFGFWNKGVIVNSQFSKYSSVRRHNLNHYKLRASIVITHNETVNHLEDYSEKHVDAVTKSNYFLTKHVAQDLNATLKFSYVNQCWETRARE
;
A
#
# COMPACT_ATOMS: atom_id res chain seq x y z
N MET A 1 43.23 -49.44 -29.02
CA MET A 1 43.31 -48.08 -28.46
C MET A 1 41.95 -47.73 -27.88
N LYS A 2 41.80 -47.70 -26.55
CA LYS A 2 40.57 -47.31 -25.87
C LYS A 2 40.78 -45.89 -25.34
N PHE A 3 40.01 -44.92 -25.86
CA PHE A 3 40.01 -43.55 -25.35
C PHE A 3 39.28 -43.51 -24.00
N PRO A 4 39.80 -42.81 -22.97
CA PRO A 4 39.07 -42.62 -21.73
C PRO A 4 38.09 -41.45 -21.89
N THR A 5 36.84 -41.71 -21.56
CA THR A 5 35.77 -40.72 -21.47
C THR A 5 36.02 -39.84 -20.24
N VAL A 6 36.41 -38.59 -20.46
CA VAL A 6 36.53 -37.58 -19.39
C VAL A 6 35.13 -37.04 -19.10
N ILE A 7 34.58 -37.38 -17.94
CA ILE A 7 33.32 -36.81 -17.44
C ILE A 7 33.66 -35.45 -16.82
N LEU A 8 33.33 -34.38 -17.52
CA LEU A 8 33.45 -33.01 -17.03
C LEU A 8 32.24 -32.71 -16.13
N VAL A 9 32.42 -32.79 -14.82
CA VAL A 9 31.41 -32.37 -13.83
C VAL A 9 31.43 -30.84 -13.75
N LEU A 10 30.51 -30.19 -14.47
CA LEU A 10 30.22 -28.77 -14.32
C LEU A 10 29.48 -28.55 -13.00
N LEU A 11 30.23 -28.19 -11.95
CA LEU A 11 29.68 -27.64 -10.72
C LEU A 11 29.10 -26.25 -11.03
N VAL A 12 27.80 -26.20 -11.30
CA VAL A 12 27.03 -24.95 -11.29
C VAL A 12 26.93 -24.50 -9.84
N LEU A 13 27.89 -23.69 -9.40
CA LEU A 13 27.79 -22.93 -8.17
C LEU A 13 26.68 -21.89 -8.34
N SER A 14 25.45 -22.27 -8.00
CA SER A 14 24.38 -21.31 -7.75
C SER A 14 24.81 -20.48 -6.55
N LYS A 15 25.41 -19.30 -6.79
CA LYS A 15 25.67 -18.33 -5.75
C LYS A 15 24.32 -17.81 -5.24
N SER A 16 23.82 -18.43 -4.18
CA SER A 16 22.83 -17.80 -3.32
C SER A 16 23.48 -16.54 -2.76
N VAL A 17 23.09 -15.37 -3.28
CA VAL A 17 23.54 -14.09 -2.73
C VAL A 17 22.89 -13.96 -1.36
N VAL A 18 23.70 -14.00 -0.30
CA VAL A 18 23.25 -13.67 1.04
C VAL A 18 23.08 -12.16 1.09
N THR A 19 21.84 -11.72 1.10
CA THR A 19 21.43 -10.33 1.28
C THR A 19 21.68 -9.90 2.73
N THR A 20 22.28 -8.71 2.90
CA THR A 20 22.59 -8.16 4.23
C THR A 20 21.56 -7.13 4.67
N ASN A 21 21.53 -6.79 5.97
CA ASN A 21 20.69 -5.68 6.46
C ASN A 21 21.07 -4.34 5.80
N TYR A 22 22.36 -4.14 5.51
CA TYR A 22 22.86 -2.97 4.78
C TYR A 22 22.27 -2.89 3.36
N ASP A 23 22.05 -4.03 2.71
CA ASP A 23 21.39 -4.07 1.40
C ASP A 23 19.90 -3.71 1.52
N LEU A 24 19.21 -4.18 2.56
CA LEU A 24 17.79 -3.86 2.81
C LEU A 24 17.58 -2.35 3.05
N ILE A 25 18.47 -1.74 3.83
CA ILE A 25 18.47 -0.29 4.09
C ILE A 25 18.71 0.49 2.79
N THR A 26 19.66 0.04 1.97
CA THR A 26 19.94 0.64 0.65
C THR A 26 18.77 0.49 -0.31
N ALA A 27 18.12 -0.68 -0.33
CA ALA A 27 16.91 -0.91 -1.11
C ALA A 27 15.78 0.04 -0.71
N THR A 28 15.66 0.32 0.59
CA THR A 28 14.66 1.23 1.14
C THR A 28 14.91 2.67 0.69
N SER A 29 16.14 3.18 0.78
CA SER A 29 16.46 4.54 0.31
C SER A 29 16.29 4.68 -1.19
N ASN A 30 16.71 3.68 -1.98
CA ASN A 30 16.50 3.68 -3.43
C ASN A 30 15.02 3.63 -3.83
N LEU A 31 14.18 2.93 -3.06
CA LEU A 31 12.73 2.95 -3.29
C LEU A 31 12.15 4.35 -3.06
N ILE A 32 12.55 5.03 -1.98
CA ILE A 32 12.11 6.40 -1.69
C ILE A 32 12.46 7.34 -2.86
N GLU A 33 13.70 7.22 -3.35
CA GLU A 33 14.19 7.99 -4.49
C GLU A 33 13.42 7.67 -5.78
N HIS A 34 13.16 6.39 -6.05
CA HIS A 34 12.41 5.98 -7.22
C HIS A 34 10.95 6.47 -7.21
N LEU A 35 10.35 6.52 -6.02
CA LEU A 35 9.00 7.04 -5.82
C LEU A 35 8.94 8.55 -6.13
N GLN A 36 10.01 9.32 -5.90
CA GLN A 36 10.07 10.78 -6.13
C GLN A 36 9.02 11.57 -5.33
N LEU A 37 8.63 11.09 -4.15
CA LEU A 37 7.37 11.48 -3.51
C LEU A 37 7.49 12.26 -2.17
N PRO A 38 8.38 11.92 -1.21
CA PRO A 38 8.29 12.57 0.10
C PRO A 38 9.25 13.75 0.27
N VAL A 39 8.71 14.85 0.80
CA VAL A 39 9.50 15.98 1.34
C VAL A 39 10.08 15.62 2.71
N GLN A 40 9.40 14.71 3.44
CA GLN A 40 9.79 14.28 4.76
C GLN A 40 9.63 12.77 4.94
N VAL A 41 10.69 12.12 5.44
CA VAL A 41 10.73 10.69 5.77
C VAL A 41 10.85 10.54 7.27
N THR A 42 9.96 9.74 7.85
CA THR A 42 9.97 9.43 9.28
C THR A 42 10.28 7.94 9.46
N VAL A 43 11.37 7.64 10.15
CA VAL A 43 11.89 6.28 10.32
C VAL A 43 11.65 5.81 11.75
N LEU A 44 10.98 4.66 11.87
CA LEU A 44 10.67 3.98 13.12
C LEU A 44 11.37 2.63 13.11
N SER A 45 12.56 2.61 13.66
CA SER A 45 13.42 1.43 13.65
C SER A 45 14.25 1.32 14.92
N CYS A 46 14.82 0.14 15.12
CA CYS A 46 15.80 -0.19 16.16
C CYS A 46 17.21 -0.26 15.56
N TRP A 47 17.47 0.55 14.53
CA TRP A 47 18.74 0.63 13.83
C TRP A 47 19.84 1.26 14.68
N SER A 48 21.06 0.77 14.47
CA SER A 48 22.30 1.38 14.95
C SER A 48 22.59 2.72 14.26
N GLU A 49 23.47 3.53 14.84
CA GLU A 49 23.84 4.83 14.26
C GLU A 49 24.50 4.71 12.87
N SER A 50 25.26 3.64 12.62
CA SER A 50 25.85 3.37 11.30
C SER A 50 24.78 3.08 10.24
N GLU A 51 23.74 2.33 10.60
CA GLU A 51 22.61 2.02 9.72
C GLU A 51 21.77 3.28 9.42
N LYS A 52 21.56 4.14 10.42
CA LYS A 52 20.88 5.44 10.23
C LYS A 52 21.67 6.35 9.29
N LEU A 53 22.99 6.44 9.47
CA LEU A 53 23.88 7.21 8.61
C LEU A 53 23.87 6.68 7.18
N GLN A 54 23.93 5.36 6.99
CA GLN A 54 23.85 4.75 5.67
C GLN A 54 22.52 5.08 4.99
N PHE A 55 21.39 4.90 5.69
CA PHE A 55 20.07 5.24 5.17
C PHE A 55 19.99 6.70 4.73
N TRP A 56 20.43 7.62 5.61
CA TRP A 56 20.42 9.05 5.34
C TRP A 56 21.31 9.43 4.16
N SER A 57 22.50 8.82 4.04
CA SER A 57 23.45 9.07 2.95
C SER A 57 22.94 8.61 1.57
N GLY A 58 21.97 7.69 1.55
CA GLY A 58 21.37 7.16 0.32
C GLY A 58 20.18 7.98 -0.19
N LEU A 59 19.79 9.07 0.49
CA LEU A 59 18.67 9.92 0.13
C LEU A 59 19.15 11.26 -0.45
N ASN A 60 18.30 11.90 -1.26
CA ASN A 60 18.56 13.24 -1.78
C ASN A 60 18.63 14.30 -0.68
N SER A 61 19.45 15.33 -0.90
CA SER A 61 19.67 16.44 0.04
C SER A 61 18.42 17.24 0.43
N PHE A 62 17.34 17.15 -0.35
CA PHE A 62 16.08 17.86 -0.10
C PHE A 62 15.11 17.08 0.80
N THR A 63 15.39 15.81 1.05
CA THR A 63 14.53 14.93 1.86
C THR A 63 14.86 15.10 3.34
N SER A 64 13.92 15.63 4.13
CA SER A 64 14.09 15.73 5.57
C SER A 64 13.88 14.35 6.22
N VAL A 65 14.84 13.86 7.00
CA VAL A 65 14.72 12.56 7.68
C VAL A 65 14.62 12.75 9.19
N ARG A 66 13.62 12.13 9.82
CA ARG A 66 13.47 12.08 11.27
C ARG A 66 13.51 10.64 11.75
N PHE A 67 14.45 10.34 12.64
CA PHE A 67 14.53 9.03 13.29
C PHE A 67 13.83 9.09 14.63
N PHE A 68 12.91 8.16 14.86
CA PHE A 68 12.23 7.98 16.14
C PHE A 68 12.64 6.64 16.73
N THR A 69 12.91 6.65 18.03
CA THR A 69 13.24 5.44 18.78
C THR A 69 11.99 4.80 19.37
N GLU A 70 12.11 3.52 19.72
CA GLU A 70 11.03 2.67 20.26
C GLU A 70 10.27 3.25 21.48
N ASN A 71 10.83 4.27 22.15
CA ASN A 71 10.27 4.86 23.37
C ASN A 71 9.53 6.18 23.13
N GLN A 72 9.58 6.74 21.91
CA GLN A 72 8.85 7.97 21.59
C GLN A 72 7.46 7.61 21.04
N VAL A 73 6.46 7.70 21.92
CA VAL A 73 5.05 7.37 21.64
C VAL A 73 4.35 8.45 20.80
N ASN A 74 4.96 9.63 20.64
CA ASN A 74 4.38 10.73 19.89
C ASN A 74 4.77 10.66 18.43
N LEU A 75 4.10 9.77 17.69
CA LEU A 75 4.13 9.84 16.25
C LEU A 75 3.43 11.11 15.76
N PRO A 76 3.87 11.69 14.63
CA PRO A 76 3.32 12.93 14.10
C PRO A 76 1.94 12.74 13.43
N TRP A 77 1.07 11.93 14.04
CA TRP A 77 -0.30 11.65 13.60
C TRP A 77 -1.21 12.87 13.55
N ASN A 78 -0.79 14.00 14.14
CA ASN A 78 -1.55 15.26 14.14
C ASN A 78 -0.93 16.32 13.23
N ASP A 79 0.09 15.99 12.41
CA ASP A 79 0.69 16.94 11.48
C ASP A 79 -0.27 17.23 10.30
N ARG A 80 -0.50 18.51 9.98
CA ARG A 80 -1.37 18.90 8.85
C ARG A 80 -0.78 18.51 7.49
N ASN A 81 0.55 18.33 7.42
CA ASN A 81 1.27 17.98 6.20
C ASN A 81 1.54 16.48 6.06
N GLN A 82 0.74 15.62 6.71
CA GLN A 82 0.85 14.15 6.64
C GLN A 82 0.92 13.58 5.23
N HIS A 83 0.28 14.21 4.26
CA HIS A 83 0.32 13.79 2.85
C HIS A 83 1.72 13.91 2.21
N GLN A 84 2.62 14.67 2.84
CA GLN A 84 4.02 14.83 2.42
C GLN A 84 4.96 13.89 3.17
N ASN A 85 4.44 13.14 4.15
CA ASN A 85 5.21 12.24 5.00
C ASN A 85 5.20 10.82 4.45
N LEU A 86 6.39 10.22 4.36
CA LEU A 86 6.56 8.78 4.17
C LEU A 86 7.08 8.16 5.45
N LEU A 87 6.45 7.06 5.89
CA LEU A 87 6.85 6.33 7.09
C LEU A 87 7.64 5.08 6.70
N VAL A 88 8.84 4.95 7.25
CA VAL A 88 9.63 3.71 7.18
C VAL A 88 9.53 3.01 8.52
N ILE A 89 9.12 1.74 8.53
CA ILE A 89 8.90 0.98 9.76
C ILE A 89 9.63 -0.35 9.70
N ASP A 90 10.43 -0.63 10.73
CA ASP A 90 11.04 -1.95 10.91
C ASP A 90 10.13 -2.85 11.76
N ALA A 91 9.49 -3.81 11.09
CA ALA A 91 8.63 -4.84 11.69
C ALA A 91 9.40 -5.83 12.57
N GLY A 92 10.73 -5.90 12.46
CA GLY A 92 11.59 -6.71 13.33
C GLY A 92 11.72 -6.14 14.75
N CYS A 93 11.38 -4.87 14.97
CA CYS A 93 11.44 -4.23 16.28
C CYS A 93 10.19 -4.54 17.12
N SER A 94 10.37 -4.71 18.43
CA SER A 94 9.34 -5.30 19.30
C SER A 94 8.06 -4.45 19.42
N LYS A 95 8.15 -3.12 19.35
CA LYS A 95 7.00 -2.22 19.52
C LYS A 95 6.40 -1.70 18.22
N SER A 96 7.03 -1.94 17.05
CA SER A 96 6.55 -1.40 15.77
C SER A 96 5.16 -1.94 15.38
N LYS A 97 4.88 -3.21 15.71
CA LYS A 97 3.55 -3.81 15.50
C LYS A 97 2.45 -3.16 16.34
N ASN A 98 2.73 -2.87 17.60
CA ASN A 98 1.75 -2.23 18.50
C ASN A 98 1.48 -0.79 18.05
N LEU A 99 2.53 -0.10 17.61
CA LEU A 99 2.46 1.23 17.06
C LEU A 99 1.59 1.29 15.79
N LEU A 100 1.79 0.35 14.87
CA LEU A 100 0.95 0.22 13.67
C LEU A 100 -0.50 -0.11 13.97
N ARG A 101 -0.77 -0.94 14.99
CA ARG A 101 -2.14 -1.17 15.46
C ARG A 101 -2.76 0.09 16.06
N SER A 102 -1.99 0.87 16.82
CA SER A 102 -2.45 2.13 17.40
C SER A 102 -2.71 3.22 16.35
N ALA A 103 -2.07 3.13 15.18
CA ALA A 103 -2.31 4.05 14.07
C ALA A 103 -3.78 3.98 13.57
N GLY A 104 -4.45 2.83 13.73
CA GLY A 104 -5.89 2.70 13.48
C GLY A 104 -6.31 3.27 12.12
N GLN A 105 -7.18 4.28 12.14
CA GLN A 105 -7.70 4.93 10.94
C GLN A 105 -6.67 5.74 10.12
N LEU A 106 -5.48 6.02 10.67
CA LEU A 106 -4.44 6.76 9.96
C LEU A 106 -3.83 5.95 8.81
N LEU A 107 -3.96 4.62 8.85
CA LEU A 107 -3.63 3.74 7.72
C LEU A 107 -4.50 4.02 6.48
N TYR A 108 -5.66 4.65 6.65
CA TYR A 108 -6.57 4.99 5.56
C TYR A 108 -6.23 6.30 4.85
N TYR A 109 -5.55 7.23 5.53
CA TYR A 109 -5.42 8.60 5.06
C TYR A 109 -3.98 8.97 4.69
N ARG A 110 -3.75 9.13 3.38
CA ARG A 110 -2.75 10.02 2.75
C ARG A 110 -1.27 9.78 3.09
N VAL A 111 -0.93 8.85 3.98
CA VAL A 111 0.45 8.53 4.34
C VAL A 111 0.92 7.30 3.57
N LYS A 112 2.13 7.36 3.02
CA LYS A 112 2.79 6.23 2.36
C LYS A 112 3.68 5.51 3.36
N TRP A 113 3.75 4.18 3.25
CA TRP A 113 4.46 3.35 4.20
C TRP A 113 5.43 2.44 3.48
N ILE A 114 6.65 2.32 3.98
CA ILE A 114 7.60 1.28 3.60
C ILE A 114 7.88 0.47 4.86
N ILE A 115 7.50 -0.79 4.84
CA ILE A 115 7.68 -1.69 5.97
C ILE A 115 8.77 -2.68 5.59
N ILE A 116 9.79 -2.74 6.42
CA ILE A 116 10.91 -3.65 6.27
C ILE A 116 10.95 -4.59 7.46
N ASN A 117 11.66 -5.69 7.32
CA ASN A 117 11.86 -6.60 8.44
C ASN A 117 13.28 -7.16 8.38
N ASN A 118 14.14 -6.66 9.26
CA ASN A 118 15.52 -7.12 9.35
C ASN A 118 15.62 -8.56 9.91
N LYS A 119 14.63 -9.03 10.67
CA LYS A 119 14.66 -10.37 11.29
C LYS A 119 14.08 -11.47 10.41
N THR A 120 13.15 -11.12 9.51
CA THR A 120 12.46 -12.08 8.65
C THR A 120 12.29 -11.47 7.28
N SER A 121 13.16 -11.88 6.36
CA SER A 121 13.21 -11.35 5.00
C SER A 121 12.20 -12.04 4.06
N LYS A 122 11.79 -13.29 4.30
CA LYS A 122 10.94 -14.04 3.36
C LYS A 122 9.54 -13.46 3.20
N CYS A 123 9.10 -13.25 1.95
CA CYS A 123 7.80 -12.63 1.64
C CYS A 123 6.60 -13.35 2.30
N GLU A 124 6.51 -14.68 2.20
CA GLU A 124 5.39 -15.47 2.74
C GLU A 124 5.21 -15.29 4.26
N GLN A 125 6.32 -15.20 4.99
CA GLN A 125 6.28 -15.00 6.44
C GLN A 125 5.95 -13.55 6.79
N PHE A 126 6.42 -12.61 5.96
CA PHE A 126 6.16 -11.20 6.15
C PHE A 126 4.68 -10.84 5.90
N LEU A 127 4.00 -11.51 4.97
CA LEU A 127 2.57 -11.29 4.72
C LEU A 127 1.71 -11.42 5.99
N LYS A 128 2.05 -12.36 6.88
CA LYS A 128 1.35 -12.57 8.16
C LYS A 128 1.38 -11.36 9.10
N PHE A 129 2.33 -10.44 8.90
CA PHE A 129 2.38 -9.19 9.64
C PHE A 129 1.15 -8.31 9.39
N PHE A 130 0.60 -8.38 8.16
CA PHE A 130 -0.51 -7.55 7.70
C PHE A 130 -1.90 -8.11 8.03
N ASP A 131 -1.99 -9.34 8.55
CA ASP A 131 -3.27 -10.01 8.84
C ASP A 131 -4.18 -9.19 9.76
N ASN A 132 -3.58 -8.45 10.69
CA ASN A 132 -4.26 -7.66 11.71
C ASN A 132 -4.29 -6.16 11.41
N LEU A 133 -3.80 -5.74 10.24
CA LEU A 133 -3.73 -4.34 9.85
C LEU A 133 -4.84 -4.02 8.85
N GLN A 134 -5.43 -2.84 9.02
CA GLN A 134 -6.54 -2.38 8.18
C GLN A 134 -6.00 -1.68 6.92
N VAL A 135 -5.31 -2.42 6.06
CA VAL A 135 -4.74 -1.90 4.81
C VAL A 135 -5.78 -2.01 3.69
N LEU A 136 -6.36 -0.88 3.27
CA LEU A 136 -7.41 -0.85 2.24
C LEU A 136 -6.86 -0.42 0.88
N ILE A 137 -7.72 -0.44 -0.14
CA ILE A 137 -7.38 -0.16 -1.53
C ILE A 137 -6.71 1.20 -1.77
N SER A 138 -7.01 2.21 -0.97
CA SER A 138 -6.38 3.54 -1.05
C SER A 138 -5.03 3.62 -0.32
N SER A 139 -4.70 2.63 0.51
CA SER A 139 -3.48 2.63 1.31
C SER A 139 -2.27 2.28 0.44
N GLU A 140 -1.25 3.14 0.47
CA GLU A 140 0.02 2.90 -0.22
C GLU A 140 1.05 2.32 0.75
N VAL A 141 0.95 1.01 0.95
CA VAL A 141 1.84 0.25 1.82
C VAL A 141 2.74 -0.62 0.95
N TYR A 142 4.04 -0.35 1.03
CA TYR A 142 5.11 -1.08 0.40
C TYR A 142 5.81 -1.93 1.45
N TYR A 143 6.34 -3.07 1.04
CA TYR A 143 7.28 -3.83 1.83
C TYR A 143 8.34 -4.46 0.95
N ILE A 144 9.49 -4.71 1.56
CA ILE A 144 10.67 -5.26 0.89
C ILE A 144 10.95 -6.62 1.50
N CYS A 145 11.06 -7.64 0.66
CA CYS A 145 11.23 -9.02 1.08
C CYS A 145 12.10 -9.81 0.10
N GLU A 146 12.63 -10.94 0.57
CA GLU A 146 13.31 -11.95 -0.23
C GLU A 146 12.27 -12.92 -0.80
N GLU A 147 12.35 -13.09 -2.12
CA GLU A 147 11.50 -14.00 -2.87
C GLU A 147 12.36 -15.09 -3.52
N ASN A 148 11.88 -16.33 -3.48
CA ASN A 148 12.61 -17.47 -4.02
C ASN A 148 12.84 -17.28 -5.54
N GLY A 149 14.09 -17.42 -5.99
CA GLY A 149 14.45 -17.28 -7.41
C GLY A 149 14.73 -15.85 -7.86
N VAL A 150 14.57 -14.84 -6.99
CA VAL A 150 14.95 -13.45 -7.28
C VAL A 150 16.34 -13.17 -6.72
N GLN A 151 17.21 -12.54 -7.52
CA GLN A 151 18.49 -12.03 -7.03
C GLN A 151 18.29 -10.63 -6.44
N GLY A 152 18.36 -10.53 -5.11
CA GLY A 152 18.15 -9.27 -4.37
C GLY A 152 16.82 -9.29 -3.59
N PHE A 153 16.07 -8.19 -3.63
CA PHE A 153 14.79 -8.07 -2.93
C PHE A 153 13.64 -7.83 -3.90
N ALA A 154 12.48 -8.43 -3.61
CA ALA A 154 11.21 -8.05 -4.19
C ALA A 154 10.65 -6.85 -3.42
N ILE A 155 10.17 -5.86 -4.17
CA ILE A 155 9.42 -4.72 -3.65
C ILE A 155 7.96 -4.98 -3.99
N LYS A 156 7.14 -5.13 -2.96
CA LYS A 156 5.74 -5.48 -3.10
C LYS A 156 4.86 -4.47 -2.40
N GLN A 157 3.62 -4.40 -2.84
CA GLN A 157 2.56 -3.63 -2.22
C GLN A 157 1.45 -4.54 -1.75
N VAL A 158 0.73 -4.06 -0.74
CA VAL A 158 -0.31 -4.84 -0.09
C VAL A 158 -1.55 -3.99 0.14
N TYR A 159 -2.72 -4.57 -0.09
CA TYR A 159 -4.00 -3.92 0.19
C TYR A 159 -5.14 -4.93 0.30
N ARG A 160 -6.32 -4.46 0.69
CA ARG A 160 -7.58 -5.21 0.70
C ARG A 160 -8.68 -4.38 0.06
N LEU A 161 -9.65 -5.05 -0.56
CA LEU A 161 -10.86 -4.38 -1.06
C LEU A 161 -11.80 -3.99 0.10
N SER A 162 -11.81 -4.79 1.17
CA SER A 162 -12.55 -4.53 2.40
C SER A 162 -11.87 -5.20 3.60
N LEU A 163 -12.26 -4.82 4.81
CA LEU A 163 -11.81 -5.46 6.05
C LEU A 163 -12.12 -6.97 6.11
N THR A 164 -13.11 -7.41 5.34
CA THR A 164 -13.54 -8.81 5.27
C THR A 164 -12.90 -9.59 4.14
N THR A 165 -12.19 -8.94 3.21
CA THR A 165 -11.54 -9.63 2.10
C THR A 165 -10.13 -10.05 2.47
N GLU A 166 -9.62 -11.04 1.76
CA GLU A 166 -8.23 -11.45 1.84
C GLU A 166 -7.29 -10.33 1.39
N LEU A 167 -6.04 -10.48 1.80
CA LEU A 167 -4.94 -9.59 1.50
C LEU A 167 -4.48 -9.81 0.05
N ILE A 168 -4.44 -8.74 -0.73
CA ILE A 168 -3.97 -8.75 -2.12
C ILE A 168 -2.52 -8.27 -2.12
N GLU A 169 -1.64 -9.07 -2.70
CA GLU A 169 -0.23 -8.77 -2.93
C GLU A 169 -0.02 -8.33 -4.39
N GLU A 170 0.75 -7.27 -4.58
CA GLU A 170 1.10 -6.70 -5.87
C GLU A 170 2.63 -6.54 -5.95
N THR A 171 3.27 -7.09 -6.98
CA THR A 171 4.72 -6.87 -7.18
C THR A 171 4.96 -5.54 -7.86
N PHE A 172 5.58 -4.59 -7.15
CA PHE A 172 5.92 -3.27 -7.67
C PHE A 172 7.20 -3.31 -8.52
N GLY A 173 8.19 -4.11 -8.11
CA GLY A 173 9.45 -4.28 -8.84
C GLY A 173 10.44 -5.10 -8.05
N PHE A 174 11.66 -5.21 -8.58
CA PHE A 174 12.76 -5.94 -7.92
C PHE A 174 13.95 -5.02 -7.73
N TRP A 175 14.55 -5.05 -6.55
CA TRP A 175 15.80 -4.36 -6.27
C TRP A 175 16.97 -5.32 -6.38
N ASN A 176 17.99 -4.94 -7.16
CA ASN A 176 19.23 -5.68 -7.28
C ASN A 176 20.40 -4.68 -7.38
N LYS A 177 21.35 -4.78 -6.44
CA LYS A 177 22.61 -4.01 -6.43
C LYS A 177 22.44 -2.50 -6.69
N GLY A 178 21.48 -1.88 -5.99
CA GLY A 178 21.27 -0.43 -6.06
C GLY A 178 20.30 0.04 -7.15
N VAL A 179 19.73 -0.88 -7.93
CA VAL A 179 18.81 -0.53 -9.02
C VAL A 179 17.47 -1.25 -8.83
N ILE A 180 16.37 -0.51 -9.02
CA ILE A 180 15.03 -1.08 -9.09
C ILE A 180 14.70 -1.37 -10.56
N VAL A 181 14.46 -2.63 -10.87
CA VAL A 181 14.14 -3.14 -12.20
C VAL A 181 12.70 -3.65 -12.26
N ASN A 182 12.16 -3.73 -13.48
CA ASN A 182 10.81 -4.25 -13.76
C ASN A 182 9.67 -3.53 -13.02
N SER A 183 9.78 -2.21 -12.81
CA SER A 183 8.64 -1.37 -12.44
C SER A 183 7.71 -1.18 -13.65
N GLN A 184 7.10 -2.26 -14.13
CA GLN A 184 6.17 -2.24 -15.27
C GLN A 184 4.86 -1.53 -14.93
N PHE A 185 4.59 -1.36 -13.64
CA PHE A 185 3.36 -0.77 -13.17
C PHE A 185 3.49 0.75 -12.99
N SER A 186 2.43 1.49 -13.34
CA SER A 186 2.31 2.94 -13.09
C SER A 186 2.71 3.28 -11.66
N LYS A 187 3.31 4.44 -11.38
CA LYS A 187 3.60 4.84 -9.98
C LYS A 187 2.32 5.12 -9.17
N TYR A 188 1.20 5.39 -9.84
CA TYR A 188 -0.07 5.76 -9.19
C TYR A 188 -0.97 4.57 -8.91
N SER A 189 -1.27 4.34 -7.62
CA SER A 189 -2.10 3.22 -7.15
C SER A 189 -3.51 3.22 -7.74
N SER A 190 -4.09 4.40 -7.97
CA SER A 190 -5.41 4.54 -8.60
C SER A 190 -5.50 3.95 -10.01
N VAL A 191 -4.40 4.00 -10.77
CA VAL A 191 -4.34 3.43 -12.12
C VAL A 191 -4.19 1.91 -12.06
N ARG A 192 -3.34 1.41 -11.15
CA ARG A 192 -3.06 -0.03 -11.02
C ARG A 192 -4.25 -0.79 -10.43
N ARG A 193 -4.96 -0.17 -9.49
CA ARG A 193 -6.06 -0.78 -8.72
C ARG A 193 -7.44 -0.41 -9.27
N HIS A 194 -7.51 -0.15 -10.57
CA HIS A 194 -8.74 0.26 -11.26
C HIS A 194 -9.78 -0.88 -11.30
N ASN A 195 -9.34 -2.13 -11.39
CA ASN A 195 -10.23 -3.29 -11.40
C ASN A 195 -10.53 -3.80 -9.97
N LEU A 196 -11.81 -3.74 -9.56
CA LEU A 196 -12.28 -4.21 -8.25
C LEU A 196 -12.83 -5.65 -8.27
N ASN A 197 -12.63 -6.41 -9.35
CA ASN A 197 -13.02 -7.82 -9.48
C ASN A 197 -14.47 -8.09 -9.06
N HIS A 198 -15.40 -7.29 -9.57
CA HIS A 198 -16.84 -7.34 -9.28
C HIS A 198 -17.22 -7.13 -7.80
N TYR A 199 -16.31 -6.58 -6.99
CA TYR A 199 -16.59 -6.29 -5.59
C TYR A 199 -17.82 -5.39 -5.42
N LYS A 200 -18.63 -5.70 -4.41
CA LYS A 200 -19.92 -5.05 -4.18
C LYS A 200 -19.77 -3.76 -3.39
N LEU A 201 -19.74 -2.64 -4.10
CA LEU A 201 -19.75 -1.30 -3.55
C LEU A 201 -21.13 -0.94 -2.99
N ARG A 202 -21.15 -0.28 -1.83
CA ARG A 202 -22.36 0.26 -1.23
C ARG A 202 -22.44 1.74 -1.58
N ALA A 203 -23.52 2.13 -2.26
CA ALA A 203 -23.80 3.51 -2.59
C ALA A 203 -25.08 3.95 -1.87
N SER A 204 -25.06 5.14 -1.29
CA SER A 204 -26.25 5.72 -0.66
C SER A 204 -26.76 6.84 -1.54
N ILE A 205 -28.07 6.86 -1.77
CA ILE A 205 -28.73 7.86 -2.58
C ILE A 205 -29.82 8.51 -1.75
N VAL A 206 -29.78 9.85 -1.75
CA VAL A 206 -30.81 10.66 -1.12
C VAL A 206 -31.96 10.82 -2.10
N ILE A 207 -33.16 10.48 -1.67
CA ILE A 207 -34.39 10.64 -2.43
C ILE A 207 -35.29 11.61 -1.68
N THR A 208 -35.80 12.62 -2.38
CA THR A 208 -36.74 13.59 -1.78
C THR A 208 -38.18 13.26 -2.08
N HIS A 209 -38.44 12.49 -3.15
CA HIS A 209 -39.78 12.05 -3.54
C HIS A 209 -39.82 10.52 -3.66
N ASN A 210 -40.73 9.85 -2.94
CA ASN A 210 -40.77 8.39 -2.88
C ASN A 210 -40.92 7.72 -4.27
N GLU A 211 -41.67 8.35 -5.19
CA GLU A 211 -41.86 7.84 -6.55
C GLU A 211 -40.59 7.89 -7.41
N THR A 212 -39.56 8.65 -7.01
CA THR A 212 -38.27 8.70 -7.70
C THR A 212 -37.64 7.33 -7.84
N VAL A 213 -37.81 6.43 -6.85
CA VAL A 213 -37.26 5.05 -6.89
C VAL A 213 -37.76 4.29 -8.11
N ASN A 214 -39.04 4.46 -8.47
CA ASN A 214 -39.68 3.79 -9.60
C ASN A 214 -39.25 4.42 -10.94
N HIS A 215 -38.82 5.67 -10.91
CA HIS A 215 -38.50 6.49 -12.08
C HIS A 215 -37.01 6.85 -12.20
N LEU A 216 -36.11 6.01 -11.68
CA LEU A 216 -34.65 6.25 -11.75
C LEU A 216 -34.09 6.08 -13.17
N GLU A 217 -34.71 5.22 -13.99
CA GLU A 217 -34.15 4.79 -15.28
C GLU A 217 -35.03 5.12 -16.49
N ASP A 218 -36.31 5.40 -16.28
CA ASP A 218 -37.32 5.49 -17.34
C ASP A 218 -37.48 6.90 -17.94
N TYR A 219 -36.65 7.86 -17.49
CA TYR A 219 -36.68 9.27 -17.90
C TYR A 219 -38.01 9.98 -17.64
N SER A 220 -38.88 9.41 -16.79
CA SER A 220 -40.10 10.03 -16.29
C SER A 220 -39.76 11.09 -15.23
N GLU A 221 -40.59 12.12 -15.11
CA GLU A 221 -40.47 13.18 -14.08
C GLU A 221 -39.04 13.76 -13.98
N LYS A 222 -38.48 14.20 -15.10
CA LYS A 222 -37.08 14.65 -15.20
C LYS A 222 -36.70 15.78 -14.24
N HIS A 223 -37.68 16.58 -13.82
CA HIS A 223 -37.48 17.70 -12.90
C HIS A 223 -37.51 17.29 -11.42
N VAL A 224 -38.05 16.11 -11.10
CA VAL A 224 -38.12 15.57 -9.74
C VAL A 224 -36.84 14.79 -9.47
N ASP A 225 -36.15 15.12 -8.37
CA ASP A 225 -34.88 14.48 -7.98
C ASP A 225 -33.85 14.42 -9.11
N ALA A 226 -33.79 15.46 -9.96
CA ALA A 226 -32.96 15.50 -11.16
C ALA A 226 -31.47 15.20 -10.85
N VAL A 227 -30.94 15.81 -9.78
CA VAL A 227 -29.55 15.59 -9.32
C VAL A 227 -29.32 14.14 -8.91
N THR A 228 -30.28 13.55 -8.20
CA THR A 228 -30.23 12.15 -7.75
C THR A 228 -30.25 11.20 -8.94
N LYS A 229 -31.15 11.42 -9.91
CA LYS A 229 -31.23 10.63 -11.15
C LYS A 229 -29.92 10.73 -11.95
N SER A 230 -29.37 11.93 -12.12
CA SER A 230 -28.06 12.11 -12.78
C SER A 230 -26.93 11.38 -12.04
N ASN A 231 -26.84 11.52 -10.71
CA ASN A 231 -25.81 10.85 -9.91
C ASN A 231 -25.98 9.32 -9.90
N TYR A 232 -27.21 8.80 -10.01
CA TYR A 232 -27.47 7.37 -10.13
C TYR A 232 -26.79 6.78 -11.37
N PHE A 233 -26.98 7.41 -12.54
CA PHE A 233 -26.32 6.99 -13.78
C PHE A 233 -24.81 7.16 -13.73
N LEU A 234 -24.32 8.30 -13.23
CA LEU A 234 -22.88 8.53 -13.09
C LEU A 234 -22.23 7.48 -12.18
N THR A 235 -22.87 7.15 -11.05
CA THR A 235 -22.38 6.13 -10.13
C THR A 235 -22.33 4.75 -10.79
N LYS A 236 -23.34 4.40 -11.59
CA LYS A 236 -23.32 3.16 -12.38
C LYS A 236 -22.17 3.11 -13.37
N HIS A 237 -21.91 4.20 -14.10
CA HIS A 237 -20.80 4.25 -15.04
C HIS A 237 -19.44 4.17 -14.34
N VAL A 238 -19.26 4.85 -13.21
CA VAL A 238 -18.03 4.74 -12.41
C VAL A 238 -17.84 3.30 -11.91
N ALA A 239 -18.90 2.63 -11.46
CA ALA A 239 -18.79 1.23 -11.03
C ALA A 239 -18.47 0.28 -12.19
N GLN A 240 -19.02 0.53 -13.39
CA GLN A 240 -18.69 -0.23 -14.60
C GLN A 240 -17.22 -0.05 -14.98
N ASP A 241 -16.73 1.19 -14.95
CA ASP A 241 -15.34 1.51 -15.23
C ASP A 241 -14.42 0.76 -14.24
N LEU A 242 -14.74 0.81 -12.94
CA LEU A 242 -13.99 0.10 -11.90
C LEU A 242 -14.20 -1.43 -11.87
N ASN A 243 -14.94 -2.00 -12.83
CA ASN A 243 -15.35 -3.41 -12.85
C ASN A 243 -15.94 -3.87 -11.50
N ALA A 244 -16.85 -3.09 -10.93
CA ALA A 244 -17.46 -3.30 -9.61
C ALA A 244 -18.98 -3.49 -9.71
N THR A 245 -19.59 -4.06 -8.66
CA THR A 245 -21.06 -4.18 -8.55
C THR A 245 -21.59 -3.19 -7.53
N LEU A 246 -22.83 -2.74 -7.68
CA LEU A 246 -23.44 -1.74 -6.80
C LEU A 246 -24.59 -2.32 -5.96
N LYS A 247 -24.64 -1.89 -4.69
CA LYS A 247 -25.80 -2.03 -3.81
C LYS A 247 -26.23 -0.63 -3.39
N PHE A 248 -27.36 -0.19 -3.92
CA PHE A 248 -27.95 1.07 -3.52
C PHE A 248 -28.70 0.94 -2.19
N SER A 249 -28.55 1.95 -1.34
CA SER A 249 -29.39 2.18 -0.18
C SER A 249 -30.05 3.55 -0.34
N TYR A 250 -31.36 3.57 -0.16
CA TYR A 250 -32.19 4.74 -0.38
C TYR A 250 -32.48 5.41 0.97
N VAL A 251 -32.21 6.71 1.07
CA VAL A 251 -32.42 7.48 2.30
C VAL A 251 -33.30 8.69 2.00
N ASN A 252 -34.30 8.92 2.84
CA ASN A 252 -35.36 9.92 2.62
C ASN A 252 -35.06 11.28 3.31
N GLN A 253 -33.84 11.50 3.80
CA GLN A 253 -33.45 12.71 4.53
C GLN A 253 -32.15 13.30 3.97
N CYS A 254 -32.14 14.62 3.78
CA CYS A 254 -30.93 15.38 3.52
C CYS A 254 -29.99 15.29 4.74
N TRP A 255 -28.70 15.18 4.46
CA TRP A 255 -27.65 15.19 5.48
C TRP A 255 -27.59 16.59 6.11
N GLU A 256 -28.07 16.76 7.35
CA GLU A 256 -27.51 17.70 8.35
C GLU A 256 -28.18 17.69 9.74
N THR A 257 -29.27 16.94 9.99
CA THR A 257 -29.90 16.92 11.33
C THR A 257 -29.89 15.54 11.98
N ARG A 258 -28.69 15.02 12.22
CA ARG A 258 -28.45 14.04 13.30
C ARG A 258 -27.29 14.48 14.19
N ALA A 259 -27.33 15.74 14.60
CA ALA A 259 -26.62 16.23 15.77
C ALA A 259 -27.67 16.47 16.86
N ARG A 260 -27.58 15.69 17.95
CA ARG A 260 -28.44 15.66 19.16
C ARG A 260 -29.68 14.76 19.04
N GLU A 261 -29.52 13.54 19.52
CA GLU A 261 -30.16 13.04 20.75
C GLU A 261 -29.25 11.95 21.38
#